data_AF-A0A947K330-F1
#
_entry.id   AF-A0A947K330-F1
#
_cell.length_a   1.000
_cell.length_b   1.000
_cell.length_c   1.000
_cell.angle_alpha   90.00
_cell.angle_beta   90.00
_cell.angle_gamma   90.00
#
_symmetry.space_group_name_H-M   'P 1'
#
loop_
_entity.id
_entity.type
_entity.pdbx_description
1 polymer ?
#
loop_
_entity_poly.entity_id
_entity_poly.type
_entity_poly.pdbx_seq_one_letter_code
_entity_poly.pdbx_strand_id
1 'polypeptide(L)'
;MAKNREMASKKKATAPSTVTHLPFSEIKEDVVLMKDGSLRSVLLVSSLNFALKSEDEQNAIIQGYVQFLNSINFPVEIVIQSRKLDISAYLENLKDRAKAQTNELLKIQTQEYRQYVSELVSLSDIMEKRFFVVVPYSATGKGKQKTYIQRVN
;
A
#
# COMPACT_ATOMS: atom_id res chain seq x y z
N MET A 1 51.39 20.93 -38.54
CA MET A 1 50.41 21.84 -37.92
C MET A 1 49.05 21.17 -37.95
N ALA A 2 48.60 20.61 -36.82
CA ALA A 2 47.34 19.89 -36.71
C ALA A 2 46.18 20.89 -36.53
N LYS A 3 45.15 20.79 -37.38
CA LYS A 3 43.91 21.56 -37.27
C LYS A 3 42.94 20.77 -36.37
N ASN A 4 42.76 21.24 -35.14
CA ASN A 4 41.78 20.73 -34.19
C ASN A 4 40.36 20.86 -34.76
N ARG A 5 39.67 19.72 -34.90
CA ARG A 5 38.21 19.67 -35.06
C ARG A 5 37.61 19.57 -33.66
N GLU A 6 37.13 20.69 -33.13
CA GLU A 6 36.21 20.69 -31.99
C GLU A 6 34.91 20.00 -32.40
N MET A 7 34.69 18.77 -31.93
CA MET A 7 33.38 18.15 -31.95
C MET A 7 32.64 18.60 -30.69
N ALA A 8 31.79 19.62 -30.83
CA ALA A 8 30.82 19.98 -29.81
C ALA A 8 29.81 18.83 -29.64
N SER A 9 30.03 18.03 -28.59
CA SER A 9 29.08 17.00 -28.15
C SER A 9 27.82 17.69 -27.59
N LYS A 10 26.76 17.74 -28.39
CA LYS A 10 25.42 18.14 -27.94
C LYS A 10 24.93 17.11 -26.90
N LYS A 11 25.05 17.46 -25.61
CA LYS A 11 24.38 16.73 -24.52
C LYS A 11 22.87 16.73 -24.80
N LYS A 12 22.31 15.55 -25.08
CA LYS A 12 20.86 15.33 -25.10
C LYS A 12 20.32 15.73 -23.72
N ALA A 13 19.40 16.70 -23.69
CA ALA A 13 18.66 17.04 -22.49
C ALA A 13 17.90 15.80 -22.02
N THR A 14 18.28 15.27 -20.87
CA THR A 14 17.59 14.16 -20.21
C THR A 14 16.21 14.65 -19.80
N ALA A 15 15.15 14.00 -20.30
CA ALA A 15 13.79 14.27 -19.87
C ALA A 15 13.71 14.21 -18.32
N PRO A 16 12.97 15.12 -17.68
CA PRO A 16 12.82 15.08 -16.23
C PRO A 16 12.23 13.73 -15.82
N SER A 17 12.77 13.16 -14.74
CA SER A 17 12.26 11.90 -14.19
C SER A 17 10.79 12.03 -13.79
N THR A 18 10.00 10.97 -13.92
CA THR A 18 8.59 10.95 -13.49
C THR A 18 8.43 11.32 -11.99
N VAL A 19 9.47 11.08 -11.19
CA VAL A 19 9.57 11.47 -9.78
C VAL A 19 9.41 12.97 -9.58
N THR A 20 9.87 13.79 -10.53
CA THR A 20 9.73 15.26 -10.47
C THR A 20 8.26 15.69 -10.43
N HIS A 21 7.33 14.88 -10.94
CA HIS A 21 5.89 15.16 -10.92
C HIS A 21 5.18 14.67 -9.64
N LEU A 22 5.85 13.90 -8.78
CA LEU A 22 5.25 13.44 -7.53
C LEU A 22 5.12 14.60 -6.52
N PRO A 23 4.10 14.61 -5.66
CA PRO A 23 3.87 15.70 -4.70
C PRO A 23 4.77 15.65 -3.46
N PHE A 24 5.52 14.56 -3.28
CA PHE A 24 6.47 14.37 -2.19
C PHE A 24 7.91 14.51 -2.68
N SER A 25 8.83 14.83 -1.75
CA SER A 25 10.26 14.97 -2.04
C SER A 25 11.00 13.67 -1.77
N GLU A 26 10.79 13.06 -0.60
CA GLU A 26 11.46 11.83 -0.19
C GLU A 26 10.65 11.06 0.85
N ILE A 27 11.06 9.80 1.08
CA ILE A 27 10.55 8.95 2.15
C ILE A 27 11.76 8.58 3.00
N LYS A 28 11.71 8.91 4.29
CA LYS A 28 12.80 8.66 5.24
C LYS A 28 12.22 8.32 6.61
N GLU A 29 12.77 7.27 7.23
CA GLU A 29 12.39 6.84 8.59
C GLU A 29 10.87 6.71 8.77
N ASP A 30 10.21 6.01 7.85
CA ASP A 30 8.75 5.77 7.83
C ASP A 30 7.87 7.03 7.73
N VAL A 31 8.45 8.16 7.34
CA VAL A 31 7.75 9.42 7.11
C VAL A 31 7.93 9.88 5.67
N VAL A 32 6.84 10.37 5.07
CA VAL A 32 6.85 10.99 3.75
C VAL A 32 7.07 12.49 3.91
N LEU A 33 8.20 13.00 3.41
CA LEU A 33 8.48 14.43 3.34
C LEU A 33 7.88 14.99 2.05
N MET A 34 7.12 16.07 2.20
CA MET A 34 6.38 16.68 1.12
C MET A 34 7.14 17.87 0.57
N LYS A 35 6.90 18.23 -0.70
CA LYS A 35 7.57 19.39 -1.31
C LYS A 35 7.25 20.72 -0.63
N ASP A 36 6.13 20.80 0.08
CA ASP A 36 5.73 21.96 0.90
C ASP A 36 6.34 21.94 2.31
N GLY A 37 7.21 20.98 2.63
CA GLY A 37 7.86 20.81 3.94
C GLY A 37 6.97 20.14 4.99
N SER A 38 5.72 19.77 4.65
CA SER A 38 4.88 18.97 5.55
C SER A 38 5.32 17.51 5.58
N LEU A 39 4.96 16.82 6.65
CA LEU A 39 5.23 15.41 6.86
C LEU A 39 3.91 14.62 6.81
N ARG A 40 3.97 13.37 6.35
CA ARG A 40 2.85 12.42 6.44
C ARG A 40 3.36 11.07 6.93
N SER A 41 2.68 10.50 7.91
CA SER A 41 2.85 9.08 8.28
C SER A 41 1.69 8.28 7.68
N VAL A 42 1.98 7.10 7.15
CA VAL A 42 0.98 6.20 6.56
C VAL A 42 0.96 4.92 7.38
N LEU A 43 -0.12 4.73 8.13
CA LEU A 43 -0.28 3.62 9.05
C LEU A 43 -1.16 2.55 8.42
N LEU A 44 -0.67 1.32 8.32
CA LEU A 44 -1.51 0.16 8.00
C LEU A 44 -2.31 -0.21 9.26
N VAL A 45 -3.62 -0.36 9.13
CA VAL A 45 -4.51 -0.73 10.25
C VAL A 45 -5.30 -1.99 9.94
N SER A 46 -5.56 -2.79 10.98
CA SER A 46 -6.38 -4.00 10.87
C SER A 46 -7.87 -3.65 10.82
N SER A 47 -8.62 -4.39 10.02
CA SER A 47 -10.09 -4.39 10.06
C SER A 47 -10.62 -5.29 11.17
N LEU A 48 -11.87 -5.05 11.58
CA LEU A 48 -12.61 -5.93 12.49
C LEU A 48 -13.97 -6.31 11.88
N ASN A 49 -14.43 -7.55 12.13
CA ASN A 49 -15.72 -8.04 11.65
C ASN A 49 -16.85 -7.57 12.58
N PHE A 50 -17.28 -6.32 12.42
CA PHE A 50 -18.24 -5.68 13.32
C PHE A 50 -19.57 -6.44 13.44
N ALA A 51 -20.09 -6.98 12.33
CA ALA A 51 -21.36 -7.69 12.30
C ALA A 51 -21.35 -9.03 13.07
N LEU A 52 -20.18 -9.60 13.37
CA LEU A 52 -20.06 -10.85 14.12
C LEU A 52 -19.95 -10.65 15.63
N LYS A 53 -20.01 -9.39 16.09
CA LYS A 53 -19.88 -9.02 17.50
C LYS A 53 -21.23 -9.03 18.20
N SER A 54 -21.23 -9.28 19.52
CA SER A 54 -22.46 -9.13 20.32
C SER A 54 -22.92 -7.67 20.34
N GLU A 55 -24.18 -7.42 20.69
CA GLU A 55 -24.71 -6.05 20.76
C GLU A 55 -23.92 -5.17 21.74
N ASP A 56 -23.54 -5.72 22.91
CA ASP A 56 -22.71 -5.03 23.88
C ASP A 56 -21.32 -4.68 23.34
N GLU A 57 -20.68 -5.62 22.63
CA GLU A 57 -19.39 -5.38 21.98
C GLU A 57 -19.49 -4.33 20.87
N GLN A 58 -20.54 -4.40 20.05
CA GLN A 58 -20.81 -3.43 18.99
C GLN A 58 -20.98 -2.02 19.57
N ASN A 59 -21.78 -1.88 20.64
CA ASN A 59 -21.97 -0.62 21.34
C ASN A 59 -20.65 -0.08 21.92
N ALA A 60 -19.84 -0.94 22.55
CA ALA A 60 -18.53 -0.55 23.07
C ALA A 60 -17.59 -0.06 21.97
N ILE A 61 -17.55 -0.74 20.82
CA ILE A 61 -16.75 -0.36 19.65
C ILE A 61 -17.21 1.01 19.11
N ILE A 62 -18.53 1.22 18.98
CA ILE A 62 -19.08 2.50 18.52
C ILE A 62 -18.67 3.63 19.47
N GLN A 63 -18.83 3.45 20.78
CA GLN A 63 -18.45 4.47 21.76
C GLN A 63 -16.95 4.77 21.73
N GLY A 64 -16.11 3.75 21.61
CA GLY A 64 -14.66 3.92 21.42
C GLY A 64 -14.33 4.69 20.14
N TYR A 65 -15.04 4.43 19.04
CA TYR A 65 -14.85 5.14 17.78
C TYR A 65 -15.28 6.61 17.86
N VAL A 66 -16.39 6.92 18.55
CA VAL A 66 -16.82 8.30 18.83
C VAL A 66 -15.77 9.05 19.64
N GLN A 67 -15.25 8.44 20.71
CA GLN A 67 -14.20 9.03 21.53
C GLN A 67 -12.92 9.28 20.71
N PHE A 68 -12.54 8.33 19.85
CA PHE A 68 -11.42 8.49 18.93
C PHE A 68 -11.62 9.69 18.01
N LEU A 69 -12.77 9.80 17.33
CA LEU A 69 -13.06 10.94 16.46
C LEU A 69 -13.04 12.28 17.20
N ASN A 70 -13.59 12.33 18.41
CA ASN A 70 -13.59 13.53 19.25
C ASN A 70 -12.19 13.92 19.75
N SER A 71 -11.25 12.97 19.81
CA SER A 71 -9.87 13.23 20.22
C SER A 71 -9.00 13.86 19.12
N ILE A 72 -9.44 13.76 17.85
CA ILE A 72 -8.66 14.22 16.70
C ILE A 72 -8.87 15.72 16.49
N ASN A 73 -7.77 16.48 16.56
CA ASN A 73 -7.76 17.94 16.31
C ASN A 73 -7.03 18.33 15.01
N PHE A 74 -6.72 17.36 14.15
CA PHE A 74 -6.02 17.52 12.88
C PHE A 74 -6.71 16.70 11.78
N PRO A 75 -6.58 17.06 10.49
CA PRO A 75 -7.21 16.28 9.42
C PRO A 75 -6.58 14.88 9.34
N VAL A 76 -7.41 13.85 9.29
CA VAL A 76 -7.01 12.46 9.04
C VAL A 76 -7.59 12.01 7.71
N GLU A 77 -6.83 11.24 6.95
CA GLU A 77 -7.30 10.63 5.70
C GLU A 77 -7.31 9.11 5.84
N ILE A 78 -8.46 8.49 5.59
CA ILE A 78 -8.63 7.04 5.59
C ILE A 78 -8.62 6.57 4.13
N VAL A 79 -7.65 5.74 3.79
CA VAL A 79 -7.49 5.18 2.44
C VAL A 79 -7.77 3.70 2.49
N ILE A 80 -8.73 3.25 1.68
CA ILE A 80 -9.04 1.84 1.52
C ILE A 80 -8.57 1.41 0.14
N GLN A 81 -7.71 0.40 0.10
CA GLN A 81 -7.21 -0.14 -1.14
C GLN A 81 -7.65 -1.58 -1.31
N SER A 82 -8.43 -1.83 -2.36
CA SER A 82 -8.77 -3.19 -2.80
C SER A 82 -7.74 -3.64 -3.84
N ARG A 83 -7.10 -4.79 -3.63
CA ARG A 83 -6.19 -5.42 -4.60
C ARG A 83 -6.59 -6.88 -4.81
N LYS A 84 -6.25 -7.46 -5.96
CA LYS A 84 -6.37 -8.91 -6.13
C LYS A 84 -5.49 -9.60 -5.10
N LEU A 85 -6.02 -10.64 -4.48
CA LEU A 85 -5.29 -11.45 -3.52
C LEU A 85 -4.10 -12.11 -4.23
N ASP A 86 -2.89 -11.82 -3.75
CA ASP A 86 -1.67 -12.46 -4.25
C ASP A 86 -1.36 -13.72 -3.42
N ILE A 87 -1.59 -14.89 -4.01
CA ILE A 87 -1.30 -16.19 -3.41
C ILE A 87 0.00 -16.82 -3.94
N SER A 88 0.80 -16.10 -4.71
CA SER A 88 1.98 -16.65 -5.40
C SER A 88 2.95 -17.32 -4.42
N ALA A 89 3.22 -16.67 -3.29
CA ALA A 89 4.07 -17.22 -2.23
C ALA A 89 3.51 -18.52 -1.65
N TYR A 90 2.19 -18.60 -1.47
CA TYR A 90 1.53 -19.82 -0.98
C TYR A 90 1.62 -20.97 -1.99
N LEU A 91 1.39 -20.69 -3.28
CA LEU A 91 1.51 -21.68 -4.35
C LEU A 91 2.94 -22.21 -4.49
N GLU A 92 3.95 -21.36 -4.33
CA GLU A 92 5.35 -21.80 -4.36
C GLU A 92 5.68 -22.68 -3.15
N ASN A 93 5.19 -22.33 -1.96
CA ASN A 93 5.31 -23.19 -0.77
C ASN A 93 4.68 -24.57 -0.98
N LEU A 94 3.51 -24.66 -1.61
CA LEU A 94 2.87 -25.94 -1.93
C LEU A 94 3.69 -26.76 -2.93
N LYS A 95 4.27 -26.10 -3.94
CA LYS A 95 5.14 -26.73 -4.93
C LYS A 95 6.40 -27.32 -4.27
N ASP A 96 7.01 -26.59 -3.34
CA ASP A 96 8.19 -27.10 -2.63
C ASP A 96 7.85 -28.24 -1.67
N ARG A 97 6.69 -28.17 -1.00
CA ARG A 97 6.17 -29.31 -0.21
C ARG A 97 5.93 -30.55 -1.06
N ALA A 98 5.38 -30.39 -2.27
CA ALA A 98 5.18 -31.51 -3.20
C ALA A 98 6.50 -32.16 -3.64
N LYS A 99 7.58 -31.38 -3.80
CA LYS A 99 8.93 -31.91 -4.11
C LYS A 99 9.54 -32.67 -2.94
N ALA A 100 9.33 -32.20 -1.72
CA ALA A 100 9.87 -32.81 -0.51
C ALA A 100 9.14 -34.12 -0.10
N GLN A 101 7.98 -34.39 -0.70
CA GLN A 101 7.18 -35.55 -0.35
C GLN A 101 7.77 -36.85 -0.91
N THR A 102 7.91 -37.86 -0.04
CA THR A 102 8.43 -39.19 -0.41
C THR A 102 7.34 -40.12 -0.92
N ASN A 103 6.10 -39.94 -0.46
CA ASN A 103 4.94 -40.70 -0.91
C ASN A 103 4.35 -40.11 -2.20
N GLU A 104 4.31 -40.91 -3.26
CA GLU A 104 3.86 -40.49 -4.59
C GLU A 104 2.38 -40.06 -4.62
N LEU A 105 1.49 -40.74 -3.89
CA LEU A 105 0.07 -40.36 -3.80
C LEU A 105 -0.10 -38.98 -3.16
N LEU A 106 0.65 -38.72 -2.08
CA LEU A 106 0.60 -37.42 -1.41
C LEU A 106 1.20 -36.29 -2.26
N LYS A 107 2.20 -36.61 -3.09
CA LYS A 107 2.76 -35.67 -4.07
C LYS A 107 1.73 -35.28 -5.12
N ILE A 108 1.01 -36.25 -5.68
CA ILE A 108 -0.07 -36.02 -6.66
C ILE A 108 -1.17 -35.17 -6.01
N GLN A 109 -1.66 -35.54 -4.83
CA GLN A 109 -2.69 -34.77 -4.12
C GLN A 109 -2.27 -33.31 -3.84
N THR A 110 -1.00 -33.09 -3.48
CA THR A 110 -0.50 -31.74 -3.23
C THR A 110 -0.48 -30.90 -4.53
N GLN A 111 -0.16 -31.51 -5.66
CA GLN A 111 -0.19 -30.84 -6.97
C GLN A 111 -1.62 -30.51 -7.40
N GLU A 112 -2.56 -31.45 -7.25
CA GLU A 112 -3.98 -31.24 -7.55
C GLU A 112 -4.57 -30.15 -6.65
N TYR A 113 -4.28 -30.17 -5.35
CA TYR A 113 -4.71 -29.14 -4.42
C TYR A 113 -4.17 -27.75 -4.81
N ARG A 114 -2.88 -27.67 -5.17
CA ARG A 114 -2.27 -26.42 -5.66
C ARG A 114 -2.99 -25.90 -6.91
N GLN A 115 -3.32 -26.79 -7.85
CA GLN A 115 -4.04 -26.42 -9.08
C GLN A 115 -5.46 -25.92 -8.76
N TYR A 116 -6.18 -26.65 -7.91
CA TYR A 116 -7.51 -26.27 -7.44
C TYR A 116 -7.52 -24.88 -6.79
N VAL A 117 -6.58 -24.59 -5.87
CA VAL A 117 -6.48 -23.27 -5.23
C VAL A 117 -6.19 -22.18 -6.25
N SER A 118 -5.30 -22.43 -7.21
CA SER A 118 -4.97 -21.48 -8.27
C SER A 118 -6.20 -21.15 -9.13
N GLU A 119 -6.98 -22.15 -9.52
CA GLU A 119 -8.20 -21.97 -10.30
C GLU A 119 -9.28 -21.26 -9.50
N LEU A 120 -9.48 -21.63 -8.23
CA LEU A 120 -10.46 -21.01 -7.35
C LEU A 120 -10.23 -19.51 -7.19
N VAL A 121 -8.98 -19.09 -6.96
CA VAL A 121 -8.62 -17.67 -6.84
C VAL A 121 -8.78 -16.94 -8.17
N SER A 122 -8.44 -17.60 -9.29
CA SER A 122 -8.59 -17.01 -10.63
C SER A 122 -10.05 -16.82 -11.04
N LEU A 123 -10.94 -17.73 -10.68
CA LEU A 123 -12.36 -17.67 -11.03
C LEU A 123 -13.14 -16.70 -10.14
N SER A 124 -12.75 -16.61 -8.87
CA SER A 124 -13.52 -15.89 -7.86
C SER A 124 -13.10 -14.42 -7.71
N ASP A 125 -12.10 -13.95 -8.48
CA ASP A 125 -11.53 -12.59 -8.44
C ASP A 125 -11.38 -12.08 -6.99
N ILE A 126 -10.79 -12.91 -6.12
CA ILE A 126 -10.77 -12.67 -4.68
C ILE A 126 -9.95 -11.41 -4.41
N MET A 127 -10.57 -10.44 -3.73
CA MET A 127 -9.97 -9.16 -3.41
C MET A 127 -9.55 -9.11 -1.94
N GLU A 128 -8.32 -8.69 -1.68
CA GLU A 128 -7.85 -8.26 -0.37
C GLU A 128 -8.12 -6.75 -0.20
N LYS A 129 -8.62 -6.35 0.97
CA LYS A 129 -8.74 -4.93 1.34
C LYS A 129 -7.69 -4.57 2.38
N ARG A 130 -6.90 -3.54 2.08
CA ARG A 130 -5.96 -2.93 3.03
C ARG A 130 -6.48 -1.56 3.44
N PHE A 131 -6.41 -1.29 4.74
CA PHE A 131 -6.88 -0.06 5.34
C PHE A 131 -5.68 0.74 5.82
N PHE A 132 -5.61 2.01 5.40
CA PHE A 132 -4.54 2.91 5.78
C PHE A 132 -5.12 4.15 6.43
N VAL A 133 -4.40 4.66 7.42
CA VAL A 133 -4.67 5.95 8.06
C VAL A 133 -3.47 6.85 7.81
N VAL A 134 -3.71 7.98 7.15
CA VAL A 134 -2.68 8.98 6.87
C VAL A 134 -2.79 10.10 7.89
N VAL A 135 -1.69 10.31 8.61
CA VAL A 135 -1.56 11.34 9.64
C VAL A 135 -0.62 12.44 9.15
N PRO A 136 -1.12 13.65 8.87
CA PRO A 136 -0.30 14.78 8.46
C PRO A 136 0.30 15.50 9.66
N TYR A 137 1.50 16.05 9.48
CA TYR A 137 2.16 16.95 10.41
C TYR A 137 2.74 18.15 9.68
N SER A 138 2.63 19.33 10.28
CA SER A 138 3.10 20.59 9.70
C SER A 138 3.62 21.52 10.80
N ALA A 139 4.92 21.82 10.79
CA ALA A 139 5.56 22.63 11.83
C ALA A 139 5.02 24.07 11.91
N THR A 140 4.45 24.61 10.83
CA THR A 140 4.04 26.02 10.73
C THR A 140 2.64 26.35 11.26
N GLY A 141 1.88 25.42 11.84
CA GLY A 141 0.61 25.69 12.56
C GLY A 141 -0.53 26.33 11.75
N LYS A 142 -0.29 26.76 10.50
CA LYS A 142 -1.31 27.32 9.61
C LYS A 142 -1.99 26.16 8.88
N GLY A 143 -3.11 25.71 9.43
CA GLY A 143 -4.01 24.66 8.93
C GLY A 143 -4.68 24.98 7.58
N LYS A 144 -3.90 25.29 6.54
CA LYS A 144 -4.35 25.24 5.14
C LYS A 144 -3.67 24.07 4.42
N GLN A 145 -3.84 22.88 4.98
CA GLN A 145 -3.45 21.62 4.35
C GLN A 145 -4.51 21.28 3.30
N LYS A 146 -4.26 21.58 2.02
CA LYS A 146 -5.14 21.11 0.94
C LYS A 146 -5.11 19.58 0.90
N THR A 147 -6.26 18.93 1.01
CA THR A 147 -6.42 17.47 0.84
C THR A 147 -5.95 17.06 -0.57
N TYR A 148 -5.54 15.81 -0.80
CA TYR A 148 -5.07 15.36 -2.12
C TYR A 148 -6.07 15.73 -3.24
N ILE A 149 -7.37 15.51 -3.00
CA ILE A 149 -8.46 15.87 -3.93
C ILE A 149 -8.45 17.37 -4.29
N GLN A 150 -8.12 18.25 -3.35
CA GLN A 150 -8.07 19.70 -3.55
C GLN A 150 -6.79 20.19 -4.25
N ARG A 151 -5.81 19.31 -4.46
CA ARG A 151 -4.56 19.60 -5.17
C ARG A 151 -4.58 19.13 -6.62
N VAL A 152 -5.46 18.18 -6.97
CA VAL A 152 -5.56 17.58 -8.31
C VAL A 152 -6.60 18.29 -9.20
N ASN A 153 -7.45 19.14 -8.61
CA ASN A 153 -8.38 20.02 -9.32
C ASN A 153 -7.89 21.47 -9.37
#